data_AF-A0A0L6WNI1-F1
#
_entry.id   AF-A0A0L6WNI1-F1
#
_cell.length_a   1.000
_cell.length_b   1.000
_cell.length_c   1.000
_cell.angle_alpha   90.00
_cell.angle_beta   90.00
_cell.angle_gamma   90.00
#
_symmetry.space_group_name_H-M   'P 1'
#
loop_
_entity.id
_entity.type
_entity.pdbx_description
1 polymer ?
#
loop_
_entity_poly.entity_id
_entity_poly.type
_entity_poly.pdbx_seq_one_letter_code
_entity_poly.pdbx_strand_id
1 'polypeptide(L)'
;RIYTDGSGYEESVGAAAVFYRGMERAKVLRKQLGMEDKHLVFEGKCVGQILEFELLWREVMRKGRIRTVIVGMDNQAEMRAIGNLGAGTARYIVDKILKGICRV
;
A
#
# COMPACT_ATOMS: atom_id res chain seq x y z
N ARG A 1 13.70 0.40 -3.77
CA ARG A 1 13.02 1.07 -2.64
C ARG A 1 11.57 1.26 -3.06
N ILE A 2 10.61 0.99 -2.22
CA ILE A 2 9.19 1.29 -2.48
C ILE A 2 8.74 2.32 -1.46
N TYR A 3 8.03 3.33 -1.91
CA TYR A 3 7.37 4.30 -1.04
C TYR A 3 5.89 4.29 -1.32
N THR A 4 5.08 4.28 -0.26
CA THR A 4 3.62 4.28 -0.36
C THR A 4 3.03 5.40 0.47
N ASP A 5 1.92 5.95 -0.03
CA ASP A 5 1.10 6.88 0.73
C ASP A 5 -0.35 6.85 0.24
N GLY A 6 -1.25 7.28 1.11
CA GLY A 6 -2.66 7.50 0.82
C GLY A 6 -3.07 8.88 1.31
N SER A 7 -3.82 9.60 0.49
CA SER A 7 -4.21 10.99 0.75
C SER A 7 -5.62 11.27 0.27
N GLY A 8 -6.22 12.29 0.89
CA GLY A 8 -7.44 12.94 0.43
C GLY A 8 -7.08 14.21 -0.35
N TYR A 9 -7.74 14.45 -1.48
CA TYR A 9 -7.60 15.65 -2.29
C TYR A 9 -8.87 15.89 -3.10
N GLU A 10 -9.36 17.14 -3.08
CA GLU A 10 -10.58 17.56 -3.80
C GLU A 10 -11.75 16.58 -3.60
N GLU A 11 -12.12 16.35 -2.33
CA GLU A 11 -13.22 15.46 -1.93
C GLU A 11 -13.04 13.98 -2.30
N SER A 12 -11.83 13.57 -2.70
CA SER A 12 -11.55 12.20 -3.11
C SER A 12 -10.35 11.58 -2.38
N VAL A 13 -10.44 10.30 -2.05
CA VAL A 13 -9.35 9.53 -1.48
C VAL A 13 -8.63 8.72 -2.55
N GLY A 14 -7.31 8.75 -2.50
CA GLY A 14 -6.43 7.95 -3.35
C GLY A 14 -5.25 7.35 -2.61
N ALA A 15 -4.53 6.51 -3.33
CA ALA A 15 -3.33 5.82 -2.90
C ALA A 15 -2.30 5.78 -4.03
N ALA A 16 -1.03 5.81 -3.67
CA ALA A 16 0.06 5.63 -4.62
C ALA A 16 1.17 4.77 -4.02
N ALA A 17 1.83 4.01 -4.89
CA ALA A 17 3.06 3.30 -4.59
C ALA A 17 4.10 3.60 -5.67
N VAL A 18 5.33 3.90 -5.25
CA VAL A 18 6.42 4.29 -6.14
C VAL A 18 7.62 3.39 -5.91
N PHE A 19 8.06 2.69 -6.95
CA PHE A 19 9.24 1.84 -6.93
C PHE A 19 10.44 2.55 -7.56
N TYR A 20 11.50 2.70 -6.77
CA TYR A 20 12.79 3.27 -7.18
C TYR A 20 13.87 2.20 -7.33
N ARG A 21 14.66 2.34 -8.40
CA ARG A 21 15.94 1.62 -8.61
C ARG A 21 17.07 2.63 -8.49
N GLY A 22 17.86 2.53 -7.42
CA GLY A 22 18.82 3.60 -7.11
C GLY A 22 18.08 4.91 -6.83
N MET A 23 18.40 5.95 -7.61
CA MET A 23 17.73 7.26 -7.56
C MET A 23 16.64 7.41 -8.64
N GLU A 24 16.52 6.45 -9.56
CA GLU A 24 15.56 6.52 -10.66
C GLU A 24 14.18 6.01 -10.22
N ARG A 25 13.15 6.80 -10.52
CA ARG A 25 11.76 6.38 -10.36
C ARG A 25 11.39 5.41 -11.48
N ALA A 26 11.50 4.12 -11.20
CA ALA A 26 11.30 3.09 -12.21
C ALA A 26 9.82 2.81 -12.48
N LYS A 27 8.95 2.76 -11.46
CA LYS A 27 7.52 2.46 -11.62
C LYS A 27 6.64 3.18 -10.61
N VAL A 28 5.39 3.42 -10.99
CA VAL A 28 4.36 4.01 -10.14
C VAL A 28 3.05 3.25 -10.35
N LEU A 29 2.36 2.92 -9.26
CA LEU A 29 0.95 2.55 -9.28
C LEU A 29 0.15 3.60 -8.52
N ARG A 30 -1.07 3.87 -8.98
CA ARG A 30 -2.01 4.79 -8.35
C ARG A 30 -3.39 4.16 -8.35
N LYS A 31 -4.17 4.43 -7.31
CA LYS A 31 -5.57 4.01 -7.20
C LYS A 31 -6.38 5.11 -6.54
N GLN A 32 -7.38 5.62 -7.23
CA GLN A 32 -8.46 6.40 -6.60
C GLN A 32 -9.47 5.43 -6.02
N LEU A 33 -9.81 5.62 -4.75
CA LEU A 33 -10.77 4.79 -4.02
C LEU A 33 -12.19 5.31 -4.29
N GLY A 34 -12.38 6.63 -4.19
CA GLY A 34 -13.66 7.29 -4.40
C GLY A 34 -13.74 8.57 -3.56
N MET A 35 -14.95 9.02 -3.27
CA MET A 35 -15.20 10.23 -2.50
C MET A 35 -14.88 10.07 -1.01
N GLU A 36 -14.49 11.15 -0.34
CA GLU A 36 -14.14 11.20 1.09
C GLU A 36 -15.33 10.93 2.03
N ASP A 37 -16.57 11.05 1.54
CA ASP A 37 -17.79 10.67 2.26
C ASP A 37 -17.94 9.14 2.40
N LYS A 38 -17.29 8.38 1.53
CA LYS A 38 -17.34 6.91 1.46
C LYS A 38 -16.03 6.25 1.84
N HIS A 39 -14.92 6.97 1.65
CA HIS A 39 -13.58 6.45 1.87
C HIS A 39 -12.79 7.34 2.82
N LEU A 40 -12.08 6.71 3.74
CA LEU A 40 -11.17 7.40 4.65
C LEU A 40 -9.75 7.38 4.08
N VAL A 41 -8.96 8.41 4.37
CA VAL A 41 -7.52 8.44 4.06
C VAL A 41 -6.81 7.19 4.60
N PHE A 42 -7.27 6.67 5.74
CA PHE A 42 -6.81 5.39 6.28
C PHE A 42 -6.94 4.23 5.29
N GLU A 43 -8.08 4.10 4.59
CA GLU A 43 -8.26 3.09 3.55
C GLU A 43 -7.31 3.32 2.38
N GLY A 44 -7.07 4.58 2.01
CA GLY A 44 -6.07 4.96 1.02
C GLY A 44 -4.67 4.46 1.40
N LYS A 45 -4.27 4.64 2.66
CA LYS A 45 -2.97 4.16 3.16
C LYS A 45 -2.86 2.63 3.11
N CYS A 46 -3.91 1.89 3.51
CA CYS A 46 -3.95 0.43 3.37
C CYS A 46 -3.90 -0.02 1.90
N VAL A 47 -4.62 0.66 1.00
CA VAL A 47 -4.53 0.38 -0.44
C VAL A 47 -3.13 0.67 -0.98
N GLY A 48 -2.43 1.67 -0.45
CA GLY A 48 -1.02 1.95 -0.77
C GLY A 48 -0.11 0.74 -0.57
N GLN A 49 -0.30 -0.02 0.52
CA GLN A 49 0.46 -1.25 0.76
C GLN A 49 0.13 -2.37 -0.24
N ILE A 50 -1.15 -2.52 -0.59
CA ILE A 50 -1.55 -3.49 -1.63
C ILE A 50 -0.85 -3.15 -2.95
N LEU A 51 -0.78 -1.87 -3.31
CA LEU A 51 -0.08 -1.41 -4.51
C LEU A 51 1.44 -1.66 -4.42
N GLU A 52 2.04 -1.57 -3.23
CA GLU A 52 3.42 -1.97 -3.01
C GLU A 52 3.66 -3.45 -3.27
N PHE A 53 2.85 -4.34 -2.68
CA PHE A 53 3.01 -5.78 -2.89
C PHE A 53 2.83 -6.12 -4.37
N GLU A 54 1.88 -5.50 -5.04
CA GLU A 54 1.67 -5.65 -6.47
C GLU A 54 2.89 -5.19 -7.28
N LEU A 55 3.51 -4.05 -6.93
CA LEU A 55 4.75 -3.59 -7.55
C LEU A 55 5.90 -4.57 -7.33
N LEU A 56 6.08 -5.04 -6.10
CA LEU A 56 7.12 -5.99 -5.74
C LEU A 56 6.93 -7.30 -6.51
N TRP A 57 5.71 -7.85 -6.50
CA TRP A 57 5.36 -9.07 -7.21
C TRP A 57 5.65 -8.97 -8.71
N ARG A 58 5.20 -7.89 -9.37
CA ARG A 58 5.49 -7.63 -10.79
C ARG A 58 6.99 -7.56 -11.07
N GLU A 59 7.77 -6.99 -10.16
CA GLU A 59 9.22 -6.92 -10.31
C GLU A 59 9.92 -8.26 -10.09
N VAL A 60 9.46 -9.07 -9.12
CA VAL A 60 9.96 -10.44 -8.90
C VAL A 60 9.64 -11.33 -10.10
N MET A 61 8.40 -11.31 -10.60
CA MET A 61 8.00 -12.13 -11.74
C MET A 61 8.78 -11.77 -13.02
N ARG A 62 9.13 -10.50 -13.18
CA ARG A 62 9.82 -10.01 -14.38
C ARG A 62 11.35 -10.17 -14.34
N LYS A 63 11.98 -9.93 -13.19
CA LYS A 63 13.46 -9.94 -13.05
C LYS A 63 13.98 -11.17 -12.33
N GLY A 64 13.09 -12.07 -11.88
CA GLY A 64 13.44 -13.15 -10.99
C GLY A 64 13.68 -12.65 -9.57
N ARG A 65 14.66 -13.26 -8.88
CA ARG A 65 14.84 -13.07 -7.44
C ARG A 65 15.31 -11.66 -7.08
N ILE A 66 14.51 -10.94 -6.30
CA ILE A 66 14.92 -9.71 -5.60
C ILE A 66 15.48 -10.10 -4.24
N ARG A 67 16.76 -9.78 -3.97
CA ARG A 67 17.42 -10.11 -2.69
C ARG A 67 17.00 -9.21 -1.53
N THR A 68 16.78 -7.93 -1.82
CA THR A 68 16.50 -6.93 -0.80
C THR A 68 15.59 -5.86 -1.38
N VAL A 69 14.57 -5.48 -0.63
CA VAL A 69 13.73 -4.32 -0.88
C VAL A 69 13.66 -3.50 0.42
N ILE A 70 13.71 -2.18 0.28
CA ILE A 70 13.45 -1.24 1.37
C ILE A 70 12.09 -0.65 1.08
N VAL A 71 11.23 -0.64 2.09
CA VAL A 71 9.87 -0.12 2.04
C VAL A 71 9.78 1.03 3.02
N GLY A 72 9.31 2.18 2.54
CA GLY A 72 9.00 3.34 3.36
C GLY A 72 7.51 3.65 3.29
N MET A 73 6.85 3.69 4.43
CA MET A 73 5.45 4.06 4.57
C MET A 73 5.24 4.81 5.88
N ASP A 74 4.29 5.75 5.91
CA ASP A 74 3.89 6.47 7.13
C ASP A 74 2.45 6.12 7.51
N ASN A 75 2.27 4.92 8.08
CA ASN A 75 0.97 4.41 8.47
C ASN A 75 0.89 4.05 9.97
N GLN A 76 1.20 5.02 10.83
CA GLN A 76 1.10 4.85 12.29
C GLN A 76 -0.31 4.39 12.74
N ALA A 77 -1.37 4.85 12.07
CA ALA A 77 -2.74 4.45 12.36
C ALA A 77 -2.97 2.95 12.07
N GLU A 78 -2.43 2.44 10.97
CA GLU A 78 -2.52 1.01 10.64
C GLU A 78 -1.65 0.16 11.55
N MET A 79 -0.43 0.58 11.88
CA MET A 79 0.39 -0.16 12.85
C MET A 79 -0.35 -0.35 14.17
N ARG A 80 -1.12 0.65 14.61
CA ARG A 80 -2.00 0.54 15.78
C ARG A 80 -3.20 -0.38 15.53
N ALA A 81 -3.79 -0.36 14.34
CA ALA A 81 -4.90 -1.22 13.96
C ALA A 81 -4.50 -2.70 13.80
N ILE A 82 -3.29 -3.00 13.32
CA ILE A 82 -2.73 -4.35 13.27
C ILE A 82 -2.43 -4.85 14.69
N GLY A 83 -1.95 -3.98 15.58
CA GLY A 83 -1.73 -4.32 16.99
C GLY A 83 -3.02 -4.61 17.77
N ASN A 84 -4.15 -4.03 17.36
CA ASN A 84 -5.47 -4.27 17.93
C ASN A 84 -6.37 -4.96 16.90
N LEU A 85 -6.23 -6.29 16.78
CA LEU A 85 -6.94 -7.13 15.80
C LEU A 85 -8.49 -7.20 15.94
N GLY A 86 -9.14 -6.19 16.53
CA GLY A 86 -10.59 -6.06 16.64
C GLY A 86 -11.29 -5.64 15.33
N ALA A 87 -12.61 -5.49 15.41
CA ALA A 87 -13.52 -5.15 14.31
C ALA A 87 -13.45 -3.66 13.88
N GLY A 88 -12.25 -3.16 13.57
CA GLY A 88 -12.05 -1.80 13.09
C GLY A 88 -12.46 -1.60 11.62
N THR A 89 -12.75 -0.35 11.25
CA THR A 89 -12.96 0.09 9.86
C THR A 89 -11.82 -0.40 8.96
N ALA A 90 -12.14 -0.85 7.74
CA ALA A 90 -11.20 -1.39 6.75
C ALA A 90 -10.52 -2.74 7.07
N ARG A 91 -11.03 -3.52 8.04
CA ARG A 91 -10.58 -4.90 8.33
C ARG A 91 -10.41 -5.77 7.09
N TYR A 92 -11.34 -5.68 6.14
CA TYR A 92 -11.30 -6.45 4.90
C TYR A 92 -10.09 -6.11 4.01
N ILE A 93 -9.54 -4.89 4.11
CA ILE A 93 -8.32 -4.47 3.40
C ILE A 93 -7.10 -5.03 4.13
N VAL A 94 -7.07 -4.93 5.46
CA VAL A 94 -6.02 -5.53 6.31
C VAL A 94 -5.93 -7.05 6.08
N ASP A 95 -7.06 -7.75 6.03
CA ASP A 95 -7.09 -9.19 5.74
C ASP A 95 -6.55 -9.52 4.35
N LYS A 96 -6.79 -8.66 3.35
CA LYS A 96 -6.21 -8.80 2.01
C LYS A 96 -4.70 -8.59 2.03
N ILE A 97 -4.20 -7.60 2.78
CA ILE A 97 -2.77 -7.36 2.97
C ILE A 97 -2.12 -8.58 3.64
N LEU A 98 -2.68 -9.06 4.75
CA LEU A 98 -2.18 -10.24 5.49
C LEU A 98 -2.16 -11.51 4.62
N LYS A 99 -3.22 -11.76 3.83
CA LYS A 99 -3.24 -12.86 2.86
C LYS A 99 -2.20 -12.70 1.76
N GLY A 100 -1.91 -11.47 1.34
CA GLY A 100 -0.83 -11.15 0.41
C GLY A 100 0.54 -11.48 0.98
N ILE A 101 0.79 -11.14 2.25
CA ILE A 101 2.04 -11.47 2.97
C ILE A 101 2.26 -12.99 3.01
N CYS A 102 1.22 -13.77 3.33
CA CYS A 102 1.32 -15.24 3.38
C CYS A 102 1.52 -15.91 1.99
N ARG A 103 1.42 -15.17 0.89
CA ARG A 103 1.61 -15.67 -0.48
C ARG A 103 2.99 -15.32 -1.08
N VAL A 104 3.85 -14.63 -0.33
CA VAL A 104 5.23 -14.30 -0.73
C VAL A 104 6.18 -15.44 -0.38
#